data_AF-A0A5T7ZA33-F1
#
_entry.id   AF-A0A5T7ZA33-F1
#
_cell.length_a   1.000
_cell.length_b   1.000
_cell.length_c   1.000
_cell.angle_alpha   90.00
_cell.angle_beta   90.00
_cell.angle_gamma   90.00
#
_symmetry.space_group_name_H-M   'P 1'
#
loop_
_entity.id
_entity.type
_entity.pdbx_description
1 polymer ?
#
loop_
_entity_poly.entity_id
_entity_poly.type
_entity_poly.pdbx_seq_one_letter_code
_entity_poly.pdbx_strand_id
1 'polypeptide(L)'
;EYHTLKECLSLIFELPDLTSLEKINYKGYVGFRIKTIGRPYSGFIFREENNEIYLSGLLAGDKIIEATTENDMRELARIFLSYTGYVIDNNNSKNL
;
A
#
# COMPACT_ATOMS: atom_id res chain seq x y z
N GLU A 1 -2.49 9.97 16.38
CA GLU A 1 -1.13 9.40 16.36
C GLU A 1 -0.64 9.37 14.93
N TYR A 2 0.63 9.66 14.68
CA TYR A 2 1.26 9.46 13.39
C TYR A 2 1.92 8.08 13.42
N HIS A 3 1.50 7.17 12.53
CA HIS A 3 2.10 5.84 12.41
C HIS A 3 3.30 5.88 11.46
N THR A 4 4.36 5.15 11.79
CA THR A 4 5.54 5.00 10.94
C THR A 4 5.21 4.21 9.68
N LEU A 5 5.93 4.44 8.58
CA LEU A 5 5.79 3.64 7.36
C LEU A 5 5.93 2.14 7.63
N LYS A 6 6.79 1.75 8.59
CA LYS A 6 6.96 0.37 9.01
C LYS A 6 5.70 -0.21 9.62
N GLU A 7 5.06 0.50 10.54
CA GLU A 7 3.78 0.09 11.14
C GLU A 7 2.68 0.01 10.09
N CYS A 8 2.63 0.98 9.16
CA CYS A 8 1.67 0.94 8.08
C CYS A 8 1.90 -0.23 7.11
N LEU A 9 3.15 -0.60 6.83
CA LEU A 9 3.49 -1.78 6.02
C LEU A 9 3.17 -3.09 6.75
N SER A 10 3.28 -3.13 8.08
CA SER A 10 2.86 -4.27 8.89
C SER A 10 1.37 -4.58 8.71
N LEU A 11 0.52 -3.57 8.52
CA LEU A 11 -0.91 -3.77 8.27
C LEU A 11 -1.20 -4.55 6.98
N ILE A 12 -0.35 -4.43 5.96
CA ILE A 12 -0.55 -5.19 4.71
C ILE A 12 -0.47 -6.70 4.99
N PHE A 13 0.39 -7.12 5.92
CA PHE A 13 0.49 -8.52 6.34
C PHE A 13 -0.73 -9.01 7.12
N GLU A 14 -1.52 -8.10 7.69
CA GLU A 14 -2.72 -8.41 8.46
C GLU A 14 -4.00 -8.44 7.61
N LEU A 15 -3.91 -8.16 6.31
CA LEU A 15 -5.05 -8.26 5.40
C LEU A 15 -5.64 -9.69 5.43
N PRO A 16 -6.94 -9.84 5.73
CA PRO A 16 -7.54 -11.15 5.97
C PRO A 16 -7.57 -12.05 4.73
N ASP A 17 -7.60 -11.43 3.55
CA ASP A 17 -7.65 -12.08 2.25
C ASP A 17 -6.30 -12.00 1.51
N LEU A 18 -5.20 -11.66 2.21
CA LEU A 18 -3.87 -11.65 1.61
C LEU A 18 -3.47 -13.04 1.12
N THR A 19 -3.01 -13.09 -0.13
CA THR A 19 -2.49 -14.32 -0.75
C THR A 19 -1.01 -14.20 -1.07
N SER A 20 -0.53 -13.02 -1.46
CA SER A 20 0.90 -12.76 -1.66
C SER A 20 1.25 -11.30 -1.44
N LEU A 21 2.44 -11.07 -0.89
CA LEU A 21 3.09 -9.77 -0.82
C LEU A 21 4.51 -9.92 -1.37
N GLU A 22 4.83 -9.20 -2.44
CA GLU A 22 6.11 -9.33 -3.11
C GLU A 22 6.76 -7.97 -3.33
N LYS A 23 8.06 -7.88 -3.05
CA LYS A 23 8.85 -6.69 -3.36
C LYS A 23 9.07 -6.60 -4.87
N ILE A 24 8.92 -5.40 -5.43
CA ILE A 24 9.20 -5.09 -6.82
C ILE A 24 10.19 -3.92 -6.92
N ASN A 25 10.86 -3.82 -8.07
CA ASN A 25 11.65 -2.65 -8.43
C ASN A 25 10.99 -1.96 -9.62
N TYR A 26 10.84 -0.64 -9.55
CA TYR A 26 10.32 0.17 -10.64
C TYR A 26 11.18 1.40 -10.82
N LYS A 27 11.90 1.51 -11.95
CA LYS A 27 12.79 2.64 -12.24
C LYS A 27 13.81 2.94 -11.11
N GLY A 28 14.28 1.91 -10.40
CA GLY A 28 15.17 2.08 -9.25
C GLY A 28 14.44 2.34 -7.92
N TYR A 29 13.13 2.57 -7.93
CA TYR A 29 12.29 2.71 -6.74
C TYR A 29 11.88 1.35 -6.19
N VAL A 30 11.75 1.27 -4.86
CA VAL A 30 11.26 0.09 -4.18
C VAL A 30 9.73 0.13 -4.20
N GLY A 31 9.10 -0.98 -4.54
CA GLY A 31 7.66 -1.12 -4.41
C GLY A 31 7.26 -2.47 -3.83
N PHE A 32 5.98 -2.61 -3.59
CA PHE A 32 5.38 -3.88 -3.23
C PHE A 32 4.14 -4.13 -4.08
N ARG A 33 3.97 -5.36 -4.56
CA ARG A 33 2.71 -5.86 -5.12
C ARG A 33 2.00 -6.74 -4.09
N ILE A 34 0.71 -6.49 -3.94
CA ILE A 34 -0.21 -7.09 -3.00
C ILE A 34 -1.22 -7.88 -3.82
N LYS A 35 -1.46 -9.12 -3.46
CA LYS A 35 -2.55 -9.92 -4.01
C LYS A 35 -3.49 -10.32 -2.91
N THR A 36 -4.77 -10.02 -3.11
CA THR A 36 -5.83 -10.55 -2.27
C THR A 36 -6.80 -11.41 -3.06
N ILE A 37 -7.57 -12.26 -2.36
CA ILE A 37 -8.49 -13.21 -2.98
C ILE A 37 -9.53 -12.45 -3.83
N GLY A 38 -9.70 -12.88 -5.08
CA GLY A 38 -10.73 -12.34 -5.98
C GLY A 38 -10.47 -10.93 -6.52
N ARG A 39 -9.33 -10.30 -6.20
CA ARG A 39 -8.97 -8.96 -6.71
C ARG A 39 -7.75 -9.00 -7.63
N PRO A 40 -7.61 -8.10 -8.62
CA PRO A 40 -6.37 -7.88 -9.34
C PRO A 40 -5.21 -7.55 -8.38
N TYR A 41 -3.96 -7.64 -8.87
CA TYR A 41 -2.84 -7.12 -8.09
C TYR A 41 -3.03 -5.63 -7.82
N SER A 42 -2.64 -5.22 -6.63
CA SER A 42 -2.54 -3.82 -6.22
C SER A 42 -1.19 -3.58 -5.58
N GLY A 43 -0.84 -2.36 -5.22
CA GLY A 43 0.42 -2.12 -4.53
C GLY A 43 0.87 -0.69 -4.57
N PHE A 44 2.07 -0.44 -4.06
CA PHE A 44 2.58 0.91 -3.88
C PHE A 44 4.06 0.98 -4.28
N ILE A 45 4.43 2.11 -4.86
CA ILE A 45 5.81 2.46 -5.21
C ILE A 45 6.29 3.55 -4.25
N PHE A 46 7.50 3.37 -3.75
CA PHE A 46 8.16 4.23 -2.78
C PHE A 46 9.47 4.75 -3.36
N ARG A 47 9.61 6.07 -3.36
CA ARG A 47 10.87 6.74 -3.68
C ARG A 47 11.60 7.07 -2.41
N GLU A 48 12.89 6.82 -2.38
CA GLU A 48 13.78 7.24 -1.30
C GLU A 48 14.59 8.45 -1.76
N GLU A 49 14.50 9.56 -1.02
CA GLU A 49 15.31 10.77 -1.24
C GLU A 49 15.76 11.30 0.14
N ASN A 50 17.05 11.61 0.30
CA ASN A 50 17.61 12.15 1.57
C ASN A 50 17.23 11.35 2.84
N ASN A 51 17.26 10.02 2.76
CA ASN A 51 16.82 9.11 3.84
C ASN A 51 15.33 9.20 4.21
N GLU A 52 14.51 9.87 3.39
CA GLU A 52 13.07 9.93 3.53
C GLU A 52 12.39 9.05 2.47
N ILE A 53 11.26 8.45 2.84
CA ILE A 53 10.51 7.56 1.95
C ILE A 53 9.17 8.21 1.58
N TYR A 54 8.94 8.37 0.28
CA TYR A 54 7.77 9.02 -0.28
C TYR A 54 6.93 8.05 -1.06
N LEU A 55 5.63 8.04 -0.79
CA LEU A 55 4.66 7.35 -1.63
C LEU A 55 4.64 8.03 -3.01
N SER A 56 5.01 7.29 -4.05
CA SER A 56 5.30 7.86 -5.37
C SER A 56 4.46 7.24 -6.49
N GLY A 57 3.76 6.15 -6.22
CA GLY A 57 2.87 5.54 -7.20
C GLY A 57 2.01 4.41 -6.65
N LEU A 58 0.99 4.04 -7.44
CA LEU A 58 0.11 2.90 -7.23
C LEU A 58 0.39 1.85 -8.28
N LEU A 59 0.45 0.59 -7.87
CA LEU A 59 0.29 -0.55 -8.76
C LEU A 59 -1.20 -0.90 -8.82
N ALA A 60 -1.78 -0.92 -10.02
CA ALA A 60 -3.18 -1.27 -10.27
C ALA A 60 -3.24 -2.28 -11.41
N GLY A 61 -3.43 -3.56 -11.07
CA GLY A 61 -3.22 -4.69 -11.98
C GLY A 61 -1.76 -4.76 -12.39
N ASP A 62 -1.50 -4.61 -13.68
CA ASP A 62 -0.14 -4.62 -14.25
C ASP A 62 0.40 -3.22 -14.56
N LYS A 63 -0.36 -2.18 -14.19
CA LYS A 63 0.00 -0.78 -14.47
C LYS A 63 0.52 -0.09 -13.22
N ILE A 64 1.50 0.77 -13.42
CA ILE A 64 1.98 1.69 -12.39
C ILE A 64 1.51 3.09 -12.74
N ILE A 65 0.81 3.72 -11.81
CA ILE A 65 0.30 5.09 -11.88
C ILE A 65 1.17 5.92 -10.95
N GLU A 66 2.02 6.78 -11.51
CA GLU A 66 2.86 7.69 -10.74
C GLU A 66 2.02 8.85 -10.20
N ALA A 67 2.27 9.26 -8.96
CA ALA A 67 1.73 10.51 -8.46
C ALA A 67 2.60 11.66 -8.95
N THR A 68 2.00 12.51 -9.79
CA THR A 68 2.66 13.66 -10.41
C THR A 68 2.09 14.99 -9.91
N THR A 69 0.91 14.95 -9.28
CA THR A 69 0.23 16.10 -8.69
C THR A 69 -0.03 15.89 -7.20
N GLU A 70 -0.31 16.98 -6.47
CA GLU A 70 -0.73 16.89 -5.07
C GLU A 70 -2.04 16.11 -4.90
N ASN A 71 -2.94 16.20 -5.89
CA ASN A 71 -4.19 15.43 -5.87
C ASN A 71 -3.92 13.92 -5.97
N ASP A 72 -2.99 13.51 -6.85
CA ASP A 72 -2.58 12.11 -6.96
C ASP A 72 -2.02 11.63 -5.62
N MET A 73 -1.16 12.43 -4.98
CA MET A 73 -0.59 12.10 -3.66
C MET A 73 -1.68 11.90 -2.60
N ARG A 74 -2.70 12.78 -2.57
CA ARG A 74 -3.84 12.63 -1.65
C ARG A 74 -4.65 11.37 -1.93
N GLU A 75 -4.89 11.06 -3.20
CA GLU A 75 -5.60 9.85 -3.60
C GLU A 75 -4.82 8.59 -3.24
N LEU A 76 -3.52 8.55 -3.50
CA LEU A 76 -2.64 7.46 -3.08
C LEU A 76 -2.66 7.25 -1.57
N ALA A 77 -2.57 8.33 -0.79
CA ALA A 77 -2.64 8.26 0.66
C ALA A 77 -3.99 7.71 1.14
N ARG A 78 -5.10 8.12 0.51
CA ARG A 78 -6.45 7.58 0.80
C ARG A 78 -6.55 6.09 0.49
N ILE A 79 -6.05 5.66 -0.66
CA ILE A 79 -6.04 4.24 -1.04
C ILE A 79 -5.21 3.46 -0.04
N PHE A 80 -4.02 3.94 0.32
CA PHE A 80 -3.17 3.30 1.31
C PHE A 80 -3.86 3.19 2.68
N LEU A 81 -4.51 4.26 3.16
CA LEU A 81 -5.29 4.25 4.41
C LEU A 81 -6.50 3.31 4.37
N SER A 82 -7.06 3.03 3.19
CA SER A 82 -8.19 2.09 3.08
C SER A 82 -7.81 0.65 3.46
N TYR A 83 -6.54 0.26 3.30
CA TYR A 83 -6.04 -1.03 3.76
C TYR A 83 -6.06 -1.12 5.28
N THR A 84 -5.66 -0.05 5.96
CA THR A 84 -5.76 0.06 7.43
C THR A 84 -7.19 -0.10 7.90
N GLY A 85 -8.14 0.59 7.26
CA GLY A 85 -9.56 0.45 7.57
C GLY A 85 -10.04 -0.99 7.46
N TYR A 86 -9.65 -1.67 6.36
CA TYR A 86 -10.05 -3.06 6.14
C TYR A 86 -9.53 -4.02 7.22
N VAL A 87 -8.27 -3.87 7.65
CA VAL A 87 -7.70 -4.67 8.73
C VAL A 87 -8.45 -4.45 10.05
N ILE A 88 -8.70 -3.18 10.40
CA ILE A 88 -9.40 -2.81 11.64
C ILE A 88 -10.82 -3.39 11.65
N ASP A 89 -11.58 -3.22 10.57
CA ASP A 89 -12.96 -3.71 10.46
C ASP A 89 -13.02 -5.24 10.58
N ASN A 90 -12.08 -5.95 9.96
CA ASN A 90 -11.95 -7.39 10.08
C ASN A 90 -11.58 -7.83 11.51
N ASN A 91 -10.64 -7.15 12.17
CA ASN A 91 -10.25 -7.46 13.54
C ASN A 91 -11.39 -7.21 14.53
N ASN A 92 -12.17 -6.15 14.35
CA ASN A 92 -13.37 -5.88 15.14
C ASN A 92 -14.44 -6.96 14.91
N SER A 93 -14.62 -7.42 13.67
CA SER A 93 -15.58 -8.48 13.34
C SER A 93 -15.22 -9.84 13.96
N LYS A 94 -13.93 -10.13 14.17
CA LYS A 94 -13.47 -11.36 14.85
C LYS A 94 -13.66 -11.34 16.37
N ASN A 95 -13.88 -10.16 16.97
CA ASN A 95 -14.06 -9.98 18.41
C ASN A 95 -15.55 -9.96 18.82
N LEU A 96 -16.47 -10.16 17.88
CA LEU A 96 -17.92 -10.33 18.06
C LEU A 96 -18.30 -11.81 17.97
#